data_AF-A0A9P7N1A4-F1
#
_entry.id   AF-A0A9P7N1A4-F1
#
_cell.length_a   1.000
_cell.length_b   1.000
_cell.length_c   1.000
_cell.angle_alpha   90.00
_cell.angle_beta   90.00
_cell.angle_gamma   90.00
#
_symmetry.space_group_name_H-M   'P 1'
#
loop_
_entity.id
_entity.type
_entity.pdbx_description
1 polymer ?
#
loop_
_entity_poly.entity_id
_entity_poly.type
_entity_poly.pdbx_seq_one_letter_code
_entity_poly.pdbx_strand_id
1 'polypeptide(L)'
;MGFITTFGLLLTGAVAALDTGKHPEWPRWCGKVYEPKYPSFPPGGQTVQPALLANGPALDIQFKSRYSIYLAGEQQAEFIVKANPSPWRGSHWPNLQRDSSSAPPPLVFNITVQSSKQVLVSGTLNISSISSSPSQDPVLFAVNLAQADLLPRFEPYEVVLTGTDPSGEYHLFAKSELVFLPEKKTGSVTKLDNLHGGILFRSAATGHVFEPFLPYGYYASCDGFLCDKDYVDKVKAYKALGVNSMVSLTTVQDSRATYELMDGLDMRYMYNLRDSYKNLTSVREQVSVIRDFEGLYSYWGAD
;
A
#
# COMPACT_ATOMS: atom_id res chain seq x y z
N MET A 1 56.31 -52.85 16.00
CA MET A 1 55.65 -51.59 15.59
C MET A 1 54.20 -51.90 15.30
N GLY A 2 53.32 -51.70 16.28
CA GLY A 2 51.89 -51.97 16.16
C GLY A 2 51.16 -50.75 15.60
N PHE A 3 50.39 -50.94 14.54
CA PHE A 3 49.53 -49.92 13.96
C PHE A 3 48.24 -49.81 14.77
N ILE A 4 47.98 -48.62 15.31
CA ILE A 4 46.71 -48.26 15.95
C ILE A 4 45.77 -47.72 14.87
N THR A 5 44.70 -48.46 14.60
CA THR A 5 43.62 -48.03 13.71
C THR A 5 42.60 -47.23 14.53
N THR A 6 42.51 -45.91 14.30
CA THR A 6 41.52 -45.05 14.96
C THR A 6 40.22 -45.08 14.16
N PHE A 7 39.17 -45.68 14.73
CA PHE A 7 37.81 -45.60 14.20
C PHE A 7 37.19 -44.26 14.62
N GLY A 8 36.98 -43.34 13.67
CA GLY A 8 36.24 -42.11 13.88
C GLY A 8 34.74 -42.40 13.93
N LEU A 9 34.13 -42.24 15.10
CA LEU A 9 32.68 -42.32 15.27
C LEU A 9 32.04 -41.05 14.70
N LEU A 10 31.36 -41.17 13.54
CA LEU A 10 30.49 -40.13 13.00
C LEU A 10 29.22 -40.05 13.87
N LEU A 11 29.14 -39.03 14.73
CA LEU A 11 27.90 -38.61 15.37
C LEU A 11 27.00 -37.95 14.31
N THR A 12 26.14 -38.74 13.68
CA THR A 12 24.98 -38.23 12.95
C THR A 12 23.97 -37.72 13.96
N GLY A 13 24.03 -36.42 14.26
CA GLY A 13 22.96 -35.74 14.98
C GLY A 13 21.68 -35.79 14.14
N ALA A 14 20.73 -36.63 14.53
CA ALA A 14 19.37 -36.57 14.01
C ALA A 14 18.79 -35.22 14.43
N VAL A 15 18.71 -34.27 13.50
CA VAL A 15 17.88 -33.08 13.67
C VAL A 15 16.44 -33.58 13.66
N ALA A 16 15.87 -33.81 14.84
CA ALA A 16 14.44 -34.01 14.98
C ALA A 16 13.76 -32.80 14.31
N ALA A 17 12.91 -33.06 13.33
CA ALA A 17 12.05 -32.05 12.77
C ALA A 17 11.30 -31.38 13.92
N LEU A 18 11.51 -30.08 14.12
CA LEU A 18 10.73 -29.29 15.06
C LEU A 18 9.28 -29.39 14.61
N ASP A 19 8.47 -30.10 15.40
CA ASP A 19 7.04 -30.18 15.21
C ASP A 19 6.48 -28.75 15.29
N THR A 20 6.20 -28.14 14.14
CA THR A 20 5.47 -26.88 14.08
C THR A 20 4.02 -27.21 14.42
N GLY A 21 3.73 -27.23 15.72
CA GLY A 21 2.52 -27.78 16.26
C GLY A 21 1.36 -26.79 16.29
N LYS A 22 0.36 -27.02 15.45
CA LYS A 22 -1.00 -26.57 15.73
C LYS A 22 -1.48 -27.36 16.97
N HIS A 23 -1.33 -26.78 18.16
CA HIS A 23 -1.83 -27.31 19.44
C HIS A 23 -3.18 -26.67 19.86
N PRO A 24 -4.28 -26.86 19.10
CA PRO A 24 -5.57 -26.23 19.41
C PRO A 24 -6.14 -26.67 20.77
N GLU A 25 -5.63 -27.76 21.33
CA GLU A 25 -5.98 -28.32 22.64
C GLU A 25 -5.40 -27.55 23.82
N TRP A 26 -4.45 -26.63 23.61
CA TRP A 26 -3.88 -25.81 24.68
C TRP A 26 -4.69 -24.51 24.87
N PRO A 27 -4.96 -24.08 26.12
CA PRO A 27 -5.54 -22.78 26.43
C PRO A 27 -4.78 -21.64 25.78
N ARG A 28 -5.49 -20.80 25.03
CA ARG A 28 -4.94 -19.69 24.24
C ARG A 28 -5.62 -18.38 24.58
N TRP A 29 -4.85 -17.30 24.57
CA TRP A 29 -5.31 -15.93 24.57
C TRP A 29 -4.73 -15.22 23.35
N CYS A 30 -5.57 -14.62 22.50
CA CYS A 30 -5.16 -14.02 21.22
C CYS A 30 -4.29 -14.95 20.35
N GLY A 31 -4.64 -16.24 20.28
CA GLY A 31 -3.91 -17.24 19.48
C GLY A 31 -2.61 -17.76 20.10
N LYS A 32 -2.15 -17.18 21.22
CA LYS A 32 -0.93 -17.58 21.95
C LYS A 32 -1.27 -18.39 23.19
N VAL A 33 -0.47 -19.39 23.48
CA VAL A 33 -0.62 -20.18 24.70
C VAL A 33 -0.07 -19.37 25.87
N TYR A 34 -0.86 -19.24 26.95
CA TYR A 34 -0.56 -18.30 28.03
C TYR A 34 -0.24 -18.97 29.37
N GLU A 35 -0.48 -20.28 29.53
CA GLU A 35 -0.20 -20.94 30.81
C GLU A 35 1.26 -21.42 30.92
N PRO A 36 1.91 -21.26 32.09
CA PRO A 36 3.33 -21.61 32.29
C PRO A 36 3.69 -23.07 32.04
N LYS A 37 2.72 -23.99 32.11
CA LYS A 37 2.93 -25.44 31.95
C LYS A 37 3.12 -25.87 30.49
N TYR A 38 2.83 -24.99 29.53
CA TYR A 38 3.00 -25.29 28.11
C TYR A 38 4.32 -24.70 27.59
N PRO A 39 5.09 -25.46 26.80
CA PRO A 39 6.33 -24.97 26.24
C PRO A 39 6.08 -23.86 25.20
N SER A 40 7.05 -22.96 25.04
CA SER A 40 7.08 -22.08 23.86
C SER A 40 7.33 -22.93 22.61
N PHE A 41 6.56 -22.69 21.54
CA PHE A 41 6.70 -23.37 20.25
C PHE A 41 6.83 -22.34 19.12
N PRO A 42 7.51 -22.67 18.02
CA PRO A 42 7.58 -21.77 16.87
C PRO A 42 6.16 -21.48 16.35
N PRO A 43 5.74 -20.21 16.18
CA PRO A 43 4.38 -19.88 15.77
C PRO A 43 4.05 -20.29 14.32
N GLY A 44 5.00 -20.91 13.60
CA GLY A 44 4.91 -21.13 12.16
C GLY A 44 5.01 -19.81 11.40
N GLY A 45 4.49 -19.78 10.17
CA GLY A 45 4.40 -18.56 9.37
C GLY A 45 5.75 -18.04 8.86
N GLN A 46 6.82 -18.83 8.96
CA GLN A 46 8.09 -18.50 8.33
C GLN A 46 7.89 -18.41 6.82
N THR A 47 8.35 -17.33 6.22
CA THR A 47 8.41 -17.20 4.78
C THR A 47 9.66 -17.93 4.29
N VAL A 48 9.51 -18.76 3.26
CA VAL A 48 10.64 -19.33 2.53
C VAL A 48 11.04 -18.38 1.41
N GLN A 49 12.33 -18.35 1.08
CA GLN A 49 12.78 -17.57 -0.08
C GLN A 49 12.09 -18.09 -1.36
N PRO A 50 11.61 -17.21 -2.24
CA PRO A 50 11.06 -17.62 -3.52
C PRO A 50 12.08 -18.42 -4.33
N ALA A 51 11.61 -19.41 -5.09
CA ALA A 51 12.47 -20.16 -6.00
C ALA A 51 13.14 -19.22 -7.02
N LEU A 52 14.39 -19.52 -7.36
CA LEU A 52 15.12 -18.79 -8.40
C LEU A 52 14.52 -19.10 -9.77
N LEU A 53 14.52 -18.11 -10.67
CA LEU A 53 14.20 -18.33 -12.08
C LEU A 53 15.27 -19.23 -12.71
N ALA A 54 14.84 -20.28 -13.41
CA ALA A 54 15.76 -21.23 -14.07
C ALA A 54 16.75 -20.54 -15.03
N ASN A 55 16.31 -19.46 -15.70
CA ASN A 55 17.12 -18.66 -16.62
C ASN A 55 17.34 -17.22 -16.11
N GLY A 56 17.33 -17.02 -14.78
CA GLY A 56 17.46 -15.71 -14.16
C GLY A 56 18.89 -15.12 -14.20
N PRO A 57 19.06 -13.84 -13.86
CA PRO A 57 18.01 -12.89 -13.46
C PRO A 57 17.19 -12.39 -14.66
N ALA A 58 15.96 -11.96 -14.38
CA ALA A 58 15.04 -11.35 -15.34
C ALA A 58 14.84 -9.86 -15.00
N LEU A 59 14.35 -9.06 -15.95
CA LEU A 59 14.01 -7.65 -15.70
C LEU A 59 12.63 -7.58 -15.03
N ASP A 60 12.61 -7.19 -13.76
CA ASP A 60 11.40 -6.89 -13.02
C ASP A 60 11.02 -5.43 -13.22
N ILE A 61 9.85 -5.20 -13.81
CA ILE A 61 9.28 -3.87 -13.98
C ILE A 61 8.12 -3.67 -13.01
N GLN A 62 8.20 -2.59 -12.25
CA GLN A 62 7.13 -2.10 -11.39
C GLN A 62 6.62 -0.80 -11.97
N PHE A 63 5.31 -0.74 -12.17
CA PHE A 63 4.63 0.37 -12.82
C PHE A 63 3.37 0.71 -12.01
N LYS A 64 3.32 1.92 -11.47
CA LYS A 64 2.18 2.39 -10.66
C LYS A 64 1.94 3.87 -10.83
N SER A 65 0.69 4.31 -10.76
CA SER A 65 0.39 5.73 -10.50
C SER A 65 1.03 6.17 -9.18
N ARG A 66 1.61 7.37 -9.12
CA ARG A 66 2.17 7.90 -7.87
C ARG A 66 1.12 8.01 -6.79
N TYR A 67 0.01 8.69 -7.07
CA TYR A 67 -1.09 8.78 -6.12
C TYR A 67 -2.18 7.75 -6.38
N SER A 68 -2.87 7.32 -5.33
CA SER A 68 -4.00 6.39 -5.46
C SER A 68 -5.17 6.94 -6.28
N ILE A 69 -5.36 8.26 -6.26
CA ILE A 69 -6.36 8.99 -7.04
C ILE A 69 -5.81 10.36 -7.47
N TYR A 70 -6.37 10.90 -8.56
CA TYR A 70 -6.29 12.30 -8.96
C TYR A 70 -7.70 12.88 -9.12
N LEU A 71 -7.83 14.19 -8.98
CA LEU A 71 -9.09 14.91 -9.10
C LEU A 71 -9.09 15.85 -10.31
N ALA A 72 -10.27 16.15 -10.85
CA ALA A 72 -10.46 17.02 -12.01
C ALA A 72 -9.78 18.41 -11.91
N GLY A 73 -9.58 18.94 -10.69
CA GLY A 73 -8.85 20.19 -10.48
C GLY A 73 -7.32 20.09 -10.63
N GLU A 74 -6.76 18.89 -10.62
CA GLU A 74 -5.31 18.66 -10.75
C GLU A 74 -4.88 18.70 -12.22
N GLN A 75 -3.77 19.39 -12.49
CA GLN A 75 -3.24 19.56 -13.85
C GLN A 75 -2.31 18.42 -14.28
N GLN A 76 -1.71 17.73 -13.31
CA GLN A 76 -0.67 16.74 -13.56
C GLN A 76 -0.94 15.47 -12.77
N ALA A 77 -0.71 14.35 -13.42
CA ALA A 77 -0.54 13.05 -12.80
C ALA A 77 0.91 12.58 -12.95
N GLU A 78 1.31 11.60 -12.15
CA GLU A 78 2.64 11.01 -12.24
C GLU A 78 2.56 9.49 -12.21
N PHE A 79 3.42 8.86 -12.99
CA PHE A 79 3.68 7.43 -12.92
C PHE A 79 5.06 7.16 -12.33
N ILE A 80 5.11 6.15 -11.46
CA ILE A 80 6.33 5.56 -10.92
C ILE A 80 6.68 4.37 -11.80
N VAL A 81 7.87 4.39 -12.38
CA VAL A 81 8.44 3.24 -13.10
C VAL A 81 9.77 2.86 -12.46
N LYS A 82 9.90 1.58 -12.10
CA LYS A 82 11.14 1.00 -11.59
C LYS A 82 11.43 -0.28 -12.36
N ALA A 83 12.60 -0.38 -12.97
CA ALA A 83 13.03 -1.54 -13.73
C ALA A 83 14.37 -2.04 -13.17
N ASN A 84 14.41 -3.26 -12.63
CA ASN A 84 15.62 -3.82 -12.02
C ASN A 84 15.77 -5.31 -12.32
N PRO A 85 17.01 -5.83 -12.40
CA PRO A 85 17.24 -7.26 -12.39
C PRO A 85 16.65 -7.90 -11.13
N SER A 86 15.95 -9.02 -11.30
CA SER A 86 15.42 -9.82 -10.21
C SER A 86 15.70 -11.31 -10.47
N PRO A 87 16.24 -12.03 -9.48
CA PRO A 87 16.45 -13.47 -9.60
C PRO A 87 15.15 -14.29 -9.43
N TRP A 88 14.03 -13.65 -9.04
CA TRP A 88 12.79 -14.33 -8.66
C TRP A 88 11.61 -14.10 -9.62
N ARG A 89 11.60 -13.00 -10.37
CA ARG A 89 10.46 -12.61 -11.22
C ARG A 89 10.89 -11.67 -12.34
N GLY A 90 9.98 -11.41 -13.28
CA GLY A 90 10.20 -10.48 -14.39
C GLY A 90 10.20 -11.16 -15.75
N SER A 91 10.63 -10.42 -16.76
CA SER A 91 10.72 -10.89 -18.14
C SER A 91 12.19 -11.05 -18.55
N HIS A 92 12.46 -11.98 -19.47
CA HIS A 92 13.82 -12.16 -19.99
C HIS A 92 14.33 -10.86 -20.61
N TRP A 93 15.57 -10.49 -20.27
CA TRP A 93 16.24 -9.31 -20.80
C TRP A 93 17.73 -9.62 -20.93
N PRO A 94 18.40 -9.15 -22.00
CA PRO A 94 19.78 -9.52 -22.25
C PRO A 94 20.73 -8.87 -21.25
N ASN A 95 21.84 -9.56 -21.00
CA ASN A 95 23.01 -9.08 -20.26
C ASN A 95 22.78 -8.70 -18.78
N LEU A 96 21.73 -9.22 -18.15
CA LEU A 96 21.46 -8.94 -16.72
C LEU A 96 22.37 -9.71 -15.75
N GLN A 97 23.02 -10.79 -16.23
CA GLN A 97 23.92 -11.63 -15.45
C GLN A 97 25.16 -10.85 -15.00
N ARG A 98 25.75 -11.29 -13.87
CA ARG A 98 26.96 -10.66 -13.30
C ARG A 98 28.17 -10.73 -14.23
N ASP A 99 28.28 -11.83 -14.97
CA ASP A 99 29.41 -12.20 -15.82
C ASP A 99 29.20 -11.83 -17.29
N SER A 100 28.12 -11.11 -17.62
CA SER A 100 27.94 -10.63 -18.99
C SER A 100 29.06 -9.65 -19.36
N SER A 101 29.64 -9.85 -20.55
CA SER A 101 30.68 -8.99 -21.12
C SER A 101 30.14 -7.67 -21.66
N SER A 102 28.81 -7.56 -21.80
CA SER A 102 28.11 -6.38 -22.33
C SER A 102 27.18 -5.81 -21.28
N ALA A 103 26.95 -4.50 -21.32
CA ALA A 103 25.94 -3.88 -20.47
C ALA A 103 24.52 -4.28 -20.93
N PRO A 104 23.53 -4.35 -20.01
CA PRO A 104 22.12 -4.39 -20.39
C PRO A 104 21.76 -3.21 -21.29
N PRO A 105 21.01 -3.43 -22.39
CA PRO A 105 20.47 -2.34 -23.17
C PRO A 105 19.40 -1.58 -22.36
N PRO A 106 19.21 -0.28 -22.61
CA PRO A 106 18.17 0.50 -21.96
C PRO A 106 16.78 0.02 -22.39
N LEU A 107 15.80 0.20 -21.51
CA LEU A 107 14.39 -0.02 -21.79
C LEU A 107 13.79 1.26 -22.39
N VAL A 108 13.35 1.23 -23.65
CA VAL A 108 12.55 2.28 -24.27
C VAL A 108 11.08 1.89 -24.17
N PHE A 109 10.22 2.77 -23.69
CA PHE A 109 8.82 2.40 -23.43
C PHE A 109 7.83 3.52 -23.70
N ASN A 110 6.57 3.11 -23.90
CA ASN A 110 5.41 3.99 -23.91
C ASN A 110 4.41 3.53 -22.84
N ILE A 111 3.81 4.49 -22.12
CA ILE A 111 2.64 4.26 -21.28
C ILE A 111 1.42 4.72 -22.07
N THR A 112 0.46 3.82 -22.24
CA THR A 112 -0.74 4.07 -23.05
C THR A 112 -2.01 3.78 -22.27
N VAL A 113 -3.11 4.45 -22.61
CA VAL A 113 -4.44 4.05 -22.15
C VAL A 113 -4.89 2.84 -22.96
N GLN A 114 -5.29 1.76 -22.29
CA GLN A 114 -5.54 0.49 -22.95
C GLN A 114 -6.66 0.56 -24.00
N SER A 115 -7.73 1.33 -23.73
CA SER A 115 -8.92 1.43 -24.58
C SER A 115 -8.70 2.31 -25.81
N SER A 116 -8.05 3.46 -25.68
CA SER A 116 -7.85 4.42 -26.77
C SER A 116 -6.50 4.26 -27.48
N LYS A 117 -5.56 3.52 -26.90
CA LYS A 117 -4.14 3.44 -27.33
C LYS A 117 -3.40 4.77 -27.32
N GLN A 118 -3.99 5.80 -26.70
CA GLN A 118 -3.36 7.10 -26.55
C GLN A 118 -2.10 6.98 -25.69
N VAL A 119 -1.01 7.57 -26.16
CA VAL A 119 0.26 7.64 -25.43
C VAL A 119 0.18 8.77 -24.42
N LEU A 120 0.39 8.44 -23.15
CA LEU A 120 0.47 9.39 -22.04
C LEU A 120 1.92 9.82 -21.76
N VAL A 121 2.84 8.87 -21.88
CA VAL A 121 4.27 9.05 -21.63
C VAL A 121 5.06 8.22 -22.63
N SER A 122 6.17 8.78 -23.11
CA SER A 122 7.27 8.04 -23.73
C SER A 122 8.52 8.25 -22.90
N GLY A 123 9.30 7.20 -22.67
CA GLY A 123 10.47 7.28 -21.80
C GLY A 123 11.52 6.23 -22.10
N THR A 124 12.69 6.43 -21.51
CA THR A 124 13.81 5.50 -21.56
C THR A 124 14.37 5.32 -20.16
N LEU A 125 14.63 4.08 -19.75
CA LEU A 125 15.31 3.74 -18.50
C LEU A 125 16.60 2.98 -18.80
N ASN A 126 17.71 3.45 -18.23
CA ASN A 126 18.95 2.68 -18.26
C ASN A 126 18.82 1.50 -17.29
N ILE A 127 19.24 0.30 -17.70
CA ILE A 127 19.13 -0.90 -16.88
C ILE A 127 20.51 -1.23 -16.30
N SER A 128 20.59 -1.43 -14.98
CA SER A 128 21.80 -1.92 -14.32
C SER A 128 21.89 -3.44 -14.37
N SER A 129 23.11 -3.98 -14.32
CA SER A 129 23.33 -5.41 -14.08
C SER A 129 23.15 -5.74 -12.60
N ILE A 130 22.98 -7.02 -12.25
CA ILE A 130 22.86 -7.44 -10.84
C ILE A 130 24.11 -7.16 -9.99
N SER A 131 25.24 -6.80 -10.61
CA SER A 131 26.52 -6.50 -9.95
C SER A 131 26.81 -5.01 -9.79
N SER A 132 26.06 -4.13 -10.46
CA SER A 132 26.29 -2.68 -10.47
C SER A 132 25.25 -1.94 -9.63
N SER A 133 25.63 -1.57 -8.41
CA SER A 133 24.86 -0.69 -7.48
C SER A 133 23.60 -1.31 -6.83
N PRO A 134 23.14 -0.75 -5.69
CA PRO A 134 21.83 -1.06 -5.12
C PRO A 134 20.71 -0.81 -6.16
N SER A 135 19.56 -1.46 -5.97
CA SER A 135 18.40 -1.34 -6.85
C SER A 135 18.17 0.12 -7.27
N GLN A 136 17.95 0.36 -8.56
CA GLN A 136 17.67 1.70 -9.05
C GLN A 136 16.46 2.30 -8.32
N ASP A 137 16.58 3.58 -7.98
CA ASP A 137 15.46 4.33 -7.44
C ASP A 137 14.33 4.41 -8.47
N PRO A 138 13.06 4.42 -8.02
CA PRO A 138 11.95 4.62 -8.92
C PRO A 138 12.06 5.97 -9.64
N VAL A 139 11.73 5.99 -10.94
CA VAL A 139 11.73 7.21 -11.75
C VAL A 139 10.29 7.69 -11.95
N LEU A 140 10.08 9.00 -11.82
CA LEU A 140 8.80 9.65 -12.01
C LEU A 140 8.64 10.15 -13.45
N PHE A 141 7.46 9.90 -14.02
CA PHE A 141 7.06 10.41 -15.32
C PHE A 141 5.75 11.18 -15.18
N ALA A 142 5.81 12.48 -15.45
CA ALA A 142 4.64 13.35 -15.39
C ALA A 142 3.75 13.19 -16.63
N VAL A 143 2.44 13.28 -16.42
CA VAL A 143 1.38 13.31 -17.42
C VAL A 143 0.63 14.61 -17.25
N ASN A 144 0.50 15.38 -18.32
CA ASN A 144 -0.38 16.54 -18.33
C ASN A 144 -1.83 16.05 -18.57
N LEU A 145 -2.67 16.09 -17.54
CA LEU A 145 -4.04 15.56 -17.60
C LEU A 145 -4.91 16.35 -18.58
N ALA A 146 -4.68 17.65 -18.73
CA ALA A 146 -5.41 18.50 -19.67
C ALA A 146 -5.06 18.20 -21.14
N GLN A 147 -3.80 17.82 -21.42
CA GLN A 147 -3.36 17.44 -22.77
C GLN A 147 -3.65 15.97 -23.10
N ALA A 148 -3.82 15.14 -22.07
CA ALA A 148 -4.12 13.73 -22.23
C ALA A 148 -5.57 13.46 -22.67
N ASP A 149 -6.42 14.47 -22.87
CA ASP A 149 -7.83 14.31 -23.30
C ASP A 149 -8.60 13.26 -22.47
N LEU A 150 -8.24 13.14 -21.18
CA LEU A 150 -8.90 12.24 -20.25
C LEU A 150 -10.04 12.97 -19.56
N LEU A 151 -11.21 12.36 -19.53
CA LEU A 151 -12.35 12.89 -18.79
C LEU A 151 -12.37 12.31 -17.37
N PRO A 152 -12.65 13.12 -16.33
CA PRO A 152 -12.85 12.60 -14.99
C PRO A 152 -14.03 11.62 -14.93
N ARG A 153 -13.84 10.45 -14.32
CA ARG A 153 -14.86 9.38 -14.21
C ARG A 153 -14.60 8.48 -13.01
N PHE A 154 -15.60 7.70 -12.58
CA PHE A 154 -15.43 6.79 -11.44
C PHE A 154 -14.70 5.50 -11.80
N GLU A 155 -14.79 5.06 -13.05
CA GLU A 155 -14.08 3.89 -13.56
C GLU A 155 -12.61 4.21 -13.83
N PRO A 156 -11.65 3.48 -13.25
CA PRO A 156 -10.23 3.71 -13.54
C PRO A 156 -9.89 3.61 -15.03
N TYR A 157 -8.87 4.33 -15.46
CA TYR A 157 -8.23 4.09 -16.76
C TYR A 157 -7.20 2.97 -16.61
N GLU A 158 -7.41 1.85 -17.28
CA GLU A 158 -6.36 0.83 -17.40
C GLU A 158 -5.25 1.40 -18.28
N VAL A 159 -4.03 1.46 -17.73
CA VAL A 159 -2.85 1.96 -18.41
C VAL A 159 -1.84 0.84 -18.56
N VAL A 160 -1.20 0.79 -19.72
CA VAL A 160 -0.25 -0.26 -20.08
C VAL A 160 1.07 0.39 -20.44
N LEU A 161 2.12 -0.01 -19.73
CA LEU A 161 3.48 0.22 -20.14
C LEU A 161 3.88 -0.89 -21.11
N THR A 162 4.25 -0.53 -22.33
CA THR A 162 4.87 -1.44 -23.30
C THR A 162 6.27 -0.94 -23.57
N GLY A 163 7.26 -1.80 -23.37
CA GLY A 163 8.66 -1.43 -23.54
C GLY A 163 9.45 -2.46 -24.32
N THR A 164 10.49 -1.98 -24.99
CA THR A 164 11.43 -2.76 -25.79
C THR A 164 12.86 -2.33 -25.55
N ASP A 165 13.81 -3.16 -25.93
CA ASP A 165 15.18 -2.70 -26.09
C ASP A 165 15.29 -1.86 -27.39
N PRO A 166 16.41 -1.15 -27.63
CA PRO A 166 16.56 -0.31 -28.81
C PRO A 166 16.50 -1.07 -30.15
N SER A 167 16.81 -2.37 -30.16
CA SER A 167 16.68 -3.19 -31.37
C SER A 167 15.26 -3.69 -31.61
N GLY A 168 14.41 -3.65 -30.58
CA GLY A 168 13.04 -4.16 -30.64
C GLY A 168 12.95 -5.70 -30.58
N GLU A 169 14.02 -6.40 -30.20
CA GLU A 169 14.05 -7.86 -30.07
C GLU A 169 13.39 -8.32 -28.76
N TYR A 170 13.61 -7.57 -27.68
CA TYR A 170 13.09 -7.89 -26.34
C TYR A 170 11.90 -7.00 -26.04
N HIS A 171 10.83 -7.62 -25.52
CA HIS A 171 9.59 -6.94 -25.19
C HIS A 171 9.19 -7.22 -23.75
N LEU A 172 8.61 -6.22 -23.10
CA LEU A 172 7.95 -6.38 -21.82
C LEU A 172 6.69 -5.52 -21.75
N PHE A 173 5.81 -5.90 -20.82
CA PHE A 173 4.63 -5.11 -20.52
C PHE A 173 4.34 -5.13 -19.02
N ALA A 174 3.78 -4.02 -18.53
CA ALA A 174 3.26 -3.91 -17.19
C ALA A 174 1.93 -3.16 -17.23
N LYS A 175 1.02 -3.50 -16.32
CA LYS A 175 -0.28 -2.86 -16.21
C LYS A 175 -0.39 -2.07 -14.93
N SER A 176 -1.13 -0.98 -14.99
CA SER A 176 -1.55 -0.21 -13.82
C SER A 176 -2.90 0.45 -14.07
N GLU A 177 -3.35 1.22 -13.09
CA GLU A 177 -4.57 2.00 -13.17
C GLU A 177 -4.27 3.47 -12.88
N LEU A 178 -4.93 4.35 -13.64
CA LEU A 178 -5.01 5.77 -13.37
C LEU A 178 -6.44 6.11 -12.95
N VAL A 179 -6.63 6.40 -11.67
CA VAL A 179 -7.93 6.79 -11.10
C VAL A 179 -8.04 8.31 -11.16
N PHE A 180 -8.80 8.84 -12.12
CA PHE A 180 -9.00 10.28 -12.32
C PHE A 180 -10.47 10.64 -12.12
N LEU A 181 -10.79 11.17 -10.94
CA LEU A 181 -12.15 11.35 -10.46
C LEU A 181 -12.66 12.78 -10.67
N PRO A 182 -13.97 12.97 -10.78
CA PRO A 182 -14.58 14.30 -10.68
C PRO A 182 -14.22 15.00 -9.37
N GLU A 183 -14.24 16.34 -9.40
CA GLU A 183 -13.99 17.15 -8.21
C GLU A 183 -15.08 16.95 -7.15
N LYS A 184 -14.68 16.80 -5.88
CA LYS A 184 -15.61 16.70 -4.75
C LYS A 184 -15.97 18.10 -4.28
N LYS A 185 -17.27 18.38 -4.13
CA LYS A 185 -17.78 19.73 -3.78
C LYS A 185 -17.90 19.99 -2.27
N THR A 186 -17.99 18.95 -1.47
CA THR A 186 -18.20 18.98 -0.02
C THR A 186 -17.29 17.96 0.65
N GLY A 187 -17.01 18.09 1.94
CA GLY A 187 -16.24 17.12 2.70
C GLY A 187 -14.77 17.01 2.26
N SER A 188 -14.14 15.93 2.69
CA SER A 188 -12.72 15.68 2.48
C SER A 188 -12.40 14.75 1.32
N VAL A 189 -11.13 14.77 0.91
CA VAL A 189 -10.52 13.79 0.02
C VAL A 189 -9.18 13.32 0.59
N THR A 190 -8.97 12.01 0.56
CA THR A 190 -7.72 11.36 0.96
C THR A 190 -7.10 10.65 -0.24
N LYS A 191 -5.78 10.76 -0.42
CA LYS A 191 -5.03 9.95 -1.39
C LYS A 191 -3.75 9.40 -0.77
N LEU A 192 -3.29 8.25 -1.27
CA LEU A 192 -2.06 7.58 -0.81
C LEU A 192 -0.91 7.93 -1.75
N ASP A 193 0.28 8.17 -1.20
CA ASP A 193 1.52 8.29 -1.99
C ASP A 193 2.19 6.91 -2.11
N ASN A 194 2.20 6.34 -3.32
CA ASN A 194 2.81 5.04 -3.59
C ASN A 194 4.35 5.09 -3.65
N LEU A 195 4.97 6.27 -3.72
CA LEU A 195 6.43 6.40 -3.79
C LEU A 195 7.05 6.36 -2.39
N HIS A 196 6.59 7.23 -1.50
CA HIS A 196 7.15 7.36 -0.14
C HIS A 196 6.31 6.67 0.93
N GLY A 197 5.12 6.17 0.56
CA GLY A 197 4.10 5.83 1.54
C GLY A 197 3.49 7.09 2.17
N GLY A 198 2.39 6.89 2.89
CA GLY A 198 1.71 7.97 3.62
C GLY A 198 0.43 8.46 2.96
N ILE A 199 -0.20 9.39 3.66
CA ILE A 199 -1.53 9.90 3.35
C ILE A 199 -1.42 11.39 3.04
N LEU A 200 -2.07 11.82 1.96
CA LEU A 200 -2.36 13.21 1.67
C LEU A 200 -3.84 13.46 1.93
N PHE A 201 -4.13 14.53 2.64
CA PHE A 201 -5.48 14.90 3.05
C PHE A 201 -5.82 16.30 2.53
N ARG A 202 -7.07 16.46 2.12
CA ARG A 202 -7.64 17.72 1.65
C ARG A 202 -9.03 17.89 2.22
N SER A 203 -9.34 19.05 2.78
CA SER A 203 -10.68 19.43 3.24
C SER A 203 -10.84 20.95 3.19
N ALA A 204 -11.98 21.49 3.66
CA ALA A 204 -12.14 22.93 3.86
C ALA A 204 -11.10 23.51 4.84
N ALA A 205 -10.73 22.76 5.88
CA ALA A 205 -9.74 23.18 6.88
C ALA A 205 -8.33 23.36 6.29
N THR A 206 -8.00 22.63 5.23
CA THR A 206 -6.72 22.74 4.49
C THR A 206 -6.79 23.76 3.35
N GLY A 207 -7.85 24.57 3.27
CA GLY A 207 -8.07 25.48 2.15
C GLY A 207 -8.23 24.76 0.81
N HIS A 208 -8.73 23.52 0.83
CA HIS A 208 -8.85 22.64 -0.33
C HIS A 208 -7.52 22.31 -1.03
N VAL A 209 -6.40 22.36 -0.30
CA VAL A 209 -5.08 21.92 -0.78
C VAL A 209 -4.74 20.57 -0.13
N PHE A 210 -4.10 19.68 -0.90
CA PHE A 210 -3.57 18.43 -0.35
C PHE A 210 -2.33 18.71 0.52
N GLU A 211 -2.34 18.21 1.75
CA GLU A 211 -1.21 18.25 2.67
C GLU A 211 -0.86 16.84 3.20
N PRO A 212 0.40 16.57 3.56
CA PRO A 212 0.76 15.35 4.26
C PRO A 212 0.02 15.22 5.59
N PHE A 213 -0.57 14.07 5.83
CA PHE A 213 -1.30 13.76 7.05
C PHE A 213 -0.80 12.46 7.67
N LEU A 214 -0.33 12.55 8.90
CA LEU A 214 -0.02 11.42 9.75
C LEU A 214 -1.08 11.36 10.86
N PRO A 215 -2.02 10.40 10.82
CA PRO A 215 -3.01 10.25 11.86
C PRO A 215 -2.34 9.87 13.17
N TYR A 216 -2.53 10.68 14.21
CA TYR A 216 -2.02 10.46 15.55
C TYR A 216 -3.14 10.61 16.57
N GLY A 217 -3.49 9.49 17.20
CA GLY A 217 -4.52 9.40 18.22
C GLY A 217 -4.92 7.97 18.55
N TYR A 218 -6.12 7.81 19.10
CA TYR A 218 -6.62 6.60 19.74
C TYR A 218 -8.06 6.29 19.31
N TYR A 219 -8.54 5.10 19.69
CA TYR A 219 -9.95 4.76 19.63
C TYR A 219 -10.74 5.60 20.63
N ALA A 220 -11.87 6.15 20.18
CA ALA A 220 -12.78 6.94 21.01
C ALA A 220 -14.15 6.26 21.05
N SER A 221 -14.56 5.81 22.23
CA SER A 221 -15.85 5.14 22.46
C SER A 221 -17.03 6.09 22.32
N CYS A 222 -18.19 5.57 21.91
CA CYS A 222 -19.46 6.29 22.09
C CYS A 222 -19.70 6.55 23.59
N ASP A 223 -19.80 5.47 24.36
CA ASP A 223 -20.04 5.54 25.80
C ASP A 223 -18.82 6.12 26.53
N GLY A 224 -19.06 7.08 27.43
CA GLY A 224 -18.01 7.71 28.21
C GLY A 224 -17.25 8.80 27.46
N PHE A 225 -17.52 9.01 26.16
CA PHE A 225 -16.77 9.97 25.35
C PHE A 225 -17.56 10.64 24.23
N LEU A 226 -17.74 10.01 23.06
CA LEU A 226 -18.30 10.66 21.86
C LEU A 226 -19.81 10.92 21.93
N CYS A 227 -20.54 10.18 22.75
CA CYS A 227 -22.00 10.26 22.87
C CYS A 227 -22.47 10.85 24.21
N ASP A 228 -21.53 11.24 25.07
CA ASP A 228 -21.83 11.77 26.40
C ASP A 228 -22.29 13.24 26.33
N LYS A 229 -23.00 13.69 27.36
CA LYS A 229 -23.51 15.08 27.44
C LYS A 229 -22.40 16.15 27.45
N ASP A 230 -21.20 15.79 27.90
CA ASP A 230 -20.01 16.63 27.98
C ASP A 230 -19.00 16.34 26.86
N TYR A 231 -19.44 15.72 25.75
CA TYR A 231 -18.57 15.40 24.60
C TYR A 231 -17.76 16.60 24.10
N VAL A 232 -18.32 17.81 24.18
CA VAL A 232 -17.64 19.04 23.73
C VAL A 232 -16.34 19.27 24.49
N ASP A 233 -16.38 19.19 25.81
CA ASP A 233 -15.22 19.41 26.67
C ASP A 233 -14.22 18.27 26.51
N LYS A 234 -14.71 17.03 26.40
CA LYS A 234 -13.87 15.83 26.19
C LYS A 234 -13.11 15.89 24.86
N VAL A 235 -13.77 16.22 23.75
CA VAL A 235 -13.13 16.32 22.42
C VAL A 235 -12.13 17.47 22.39
N LYS A 236 -12.44 18.63 23.00
CA LYS A 236 -11.51 19.75 23.12
C LYS A 236 -10.29 19.42 23.98
N ALA A 237 -10.51 18.78 25.13
CA ALA A 237 -9.45 18.33 26.02
C ALA A 237 -8.54 17.31 25.31
N TYR A 238 -9.15 16.38 24.56
CA TYR A 238 -8.42 15.43 23.73
C TYR A 238 -7.53 16.13 22.70
N LYS A 239 -8.09 17.06 21.90
CA LYS A 239 -7.30 17.87 20.95
C LYS A 239 -6.18 18.65 21.62
N ALA A 240 -6.40 19.17 22.83
CA ALA A 240 -5.39 19.92 23.59
C ALA A 240 -4.19 19.06 24.01
N LEU A 241 -4.28 17.72 23.95
CA LEU A 241 -3.14 16.82 24.14
C LEU A 241 -2.17 16.79 22.94
N GLY A 242 -2.50 17.47 21.83
CA GLY A 242 -1.67 17.51 20.62
C GLY A 242 -1.93 16.37 19.63
N VAL A 243 -2.95 15.55 19.87
CA VAL A 243 -3.47 14.57 18.92
C VAL A 243 -4.26 15.26 17.79
N ASN A 244 -4.23 14.68 16.60
CA ASN A 244 -4.83 15.26 15.40
C ASN A 244 -5.87 14.34 14.74
N SER A 245 -6.08 13.15 15.30
CA SER A 245 -6.93 12.13 14.74
C SER A 245 -7.58 11.26 15.82
N MET A 246 -8.67 10.56 15.50
CA MET A 246 -9.17 9.44 16.29
C MET A 246 -9.83 8.37 15.42
N VAL A 247 -10.03 7.17 15.98
CA VAL A 247 -10.93 6.16 15.40
C VAL A 247 -12.26 6.24 16.15
N SER A 248 -13.32 6.64 15.47
CA SER A 248 -14.62 6.91 16.10
C SER A 248 -15.43 5.63 16.26
N LEU A 249 -15.52 5.09 17.47
CA LEU A 249 -16.32 3.89 17.78
C LEU A 249 -17.79 4.23 18.00
N THR A 250 -18.39 4.91 17.02
CA THR A 250 -19.77 5.38 17.04
C THR A 250 -20.23 5.66 15.61
N THR A 251 -21.53 5.87 15.41
CA THR A 251 -22.10 6.22 14.11
C THR A 251 -22.58 7.67 14.09
N VAL A 252 -22.80 8.22 12.90
CA VAL A 252 -23.41 9.55 12.75
C VAL A 252 -24.81 9.61 13.37
N GLN A 253 -25.56 8.49 13.34
CA GLN A 253 -26.89 8.41 13.92
C GLN A 253 -26.89 8.66 15.42
N ASP A 254 -25.83 8.19 16.12
CA ASP A 254 -25.71 8.31 17.57
C ASP A 254 -25.03 9.61 18.02
N SER A 255 -24.14 10.18 17.18
CA SER A 255 -23.24 11.26 17.61
C SER A 255 -22.97 12.33 16.54
N ARG A 256 -23.95 12.64 15.67
CA ARG A 256 -23.82 13.67 14.61
C ARG A 256 -23.20 14.98 15.09
N ALA A 257 -23.68 15.53 16.20
CA ALA A 257 -23.18 16.80 16.74
C ALA A 257 -21.70 16.73 17.18
N THR A 258 -21.21 15.55 17.53
CA THR A 258 -19.80 15.30 17.83
C THR A 258 -18.95 15.32 16.56
N TYR A 259 -19.42 14.71 15.47
CA TYR A 259 -18.73 14.80 14.17
C TYR A 259 -18.69 16.24 13.64
N GLU A 260 -19.78 17.00 13.76
CA GLU A 260 -19.83 18.41 13.37
C GLU A 260 -18.85 19.27 14.20
N LEU A 261 -18.74 18.98 15.50
CA LEU A 261 -17.72 19.60 16.36
C LEU A 261 -16.30 19.24 15.91
N MET A 262 -16.04 17.97 15.63
CA MET A 262 -14.72 17.50 15.19
C MET A 262 -14.29 18.17 13.88
N ASP A 263 -15.19 18.26 12.90
CA ASP A 263 -14.94 18.98 11.64
C ASP A 263 -14.59 20.45 11.91
N GLY A 264 -15.36 21.14 12.77
CA GLY A 264 -15.11 22.53 13.15
C GLY A 264 -13.81 22.75 13.91
N LEU A 265 -13.24 21.69 14.49
CA LEU A 265 -11.96 21.71 15.19
C LEU A 265 -10.79 21.24 14.33
N ASP A 266 -10.99 20.82 13.07
CA ASP A 266 -10.02 20.04 12.29
C ASP A 266 -9.47 18.86 13.12
N MET A 267 -10.38 18.11 13.73
CA MET A 267 -10.10 16.81 14.36
C MET A 267 -10.53 15.74 13.37
N ARG A 268 -9.56 15.09 12.74
CA ARG A 268 -9.83 14.12 11.66
C ARG A 268 -10.16 12.75 12.26
N TYR A 269 -10.85 11.91 11.51
CA TYR A 269 -11.27 10.61 12.02
C TYR A 269 -11.35 9.52 10.96
N MET A 270 -11.08 8.31 11.44
CA MET A 270 -11.40 7.08 10.73
C MET A 270 -12.76 6.60 11.21
N TYR A 271 -13.71 6.51 10.28
CA TYR A 271 -15.09 6.17 10.59
C TYR A 271 -15.26 4.66 10.75
N ASN A 272 -15.87 4.24 11.86
CA ASN A 272 -16.07 2.83 12.17
C ASN A 272 -17.17 2.22 11.29
N LEU A 273 -16.79 1.21 10.51
CA LEU A 273 -17.69 0.29 9.81
C LEU A 273 -17.52 -1.16 10.27
N ARG A 274 -16.73 -1.43 11.32
CA ARG A 274 -16.32 -2.78 11.76
C ARG A 274 -17.49 -3.74 12.00
N ASP A 275 -18.61 -3.25 12.49
CA ASP A 275 -19.76 -4.11 12.79
C ASP A 275 -20.67 -4.32 11.56
N SER A 276 -20.44 -3.56 10.48
CA SER A 276 -21.30 -3.50 9.29
C SER A 276 -20.61 -3.93 7.98
N TYR A 277 -19.28 -4.07 7.94
CA TYR A 277 -18.50 -4.22 6.69
C TYR A 277 -18.93 -5.36 5.77
N LYS A 278 -19.52 -6.44 6.33
CA LYS A 278 -20.04 -7.58 5.56
C LYS A 278 -21.44 -7.34 4.97
N ASN A 279 -22.17 -6.35 5.48
CA ASN A 279 -23.52 -6.01 5.03
C ASN A 279 -23.46 -4.74 4.15
N LEU A 280 -23.40 -4.92 2.84
CA LEU A 280 -23.29 -3.82 1.87
C LEU A 280 -24.45 -2.81 1.94
N THR A 281 -25.63 -3.22 2.39
CA THR A 281 -26.75 -2.30 2.62
C THR A 281 -26.44 -1.37 3.78
N SER A 282 -26.00 -1.92 4.92
CA SER A 282 -25.61 -1.14 6.09
C SER A 282 -24.41 -0.23 5.80
N VAL A 283 -23.40 -0.74 5.07
CA VAL A 283 -22.25 0.09 4.62
C VAL A 283 -22.74 1.27 3.77
N ARG A 284 -23.66 1.04 2.82
CA ARG A 284 -24.19 2.10 1.96
C ARG A 284 -24.91 3.17 2.77
N GLU A 285 -25.73 2.77 3.73
CA GLU A 285 -26.44 3.69 4.63
C GLU A 285 -25.46 4.52 5.45
N GLN A 286 -24.47 3.87 6.08
CA GLN A 286 -23.45 4.52 6.90
C GLN A 286 -22.56 5.48 6.09
N VAL A 287 -22.09 5.07 4.92
CA VAL A 287 -21.30 5.93 4.02
C VAL A 287 -22.11 7.12 3.54
N SER A 288 -23.41 6.94 3.25
CA SER A 288 -24.26 8.02 2.72
C SER A 288 -24.39 9.21 3.68
N VAL A 289 -24.29 8.97 4.99
CA VAL A 289 -24.44 10.01 6.00
C VAL A 289 -23.12 10.66 6.43
N ILE A 290 -21.97 10.00 6.24
CA ILE A 290 -20.66 10.51 6.70
C ILE A 290 -19.77 11.04 5.56
N ARG A 291 -19.94 10.58 4.31
CA ARG A 291 -19.00 10.87 3.20
C ARG A 291 -18.76 12.35 2.90
N ASP A 292 -19.66 13.23 3.35
CA ASP A 292 -19.61 14.67 3.11
C ASP A 292 -19.15 15.49 4.32
N PHE A 293 -18.73 14.82 5.40
CA PHE A 293 -18.04 15.47 6.50
C PHE A 293 -16.57 15.78 6.14
N GLU A 294 -16.04 16.83 6.75
CA GLU A 294 -14.73 17.42 6.45
C GLU A 294 -13.56 16.72 7.15
N GLY A 295 -13.79 16.02 8.27
CA GLY A 295 -12.75 15.34 9.04
C GLY A 295 -12.49 13.89 8.63
N LEU A 296 -13.31 13.30 7.75
CA LEU A 296 -13.23 11.89 7.39
C LEU A 296 -11.99 11.60 6.54
N TYR A 297 -11.04 10.78 7.01
CA TYR A 297 -9.88 10.41 6.18
C TYR A 297 -9.85 8.95 5.74
N SER A 298 -10.55 8.05 6.44
CA SER A 298 -10.57 6.62 6.14
C SER A 298 -11.81 5.94 6.75
N TYR A 299 -12.12 4.74 6.28
CA TYR A 299 -13.11 3.85 6.86
C TYR A 299 -12.42 2.64 7.50
N TRP A 300 -12.87 2.24 8.68
CA TRP A 300 -12.36 1.05 9.38
C TRP A 300 -13.31 -0.13 9.21
N GLY A 301 -12.89 -1.14 8.46
CA GLY A 301 -13.76 -2.26 8.07
C GLY A 301 -13.56 -3.57 8.83
N ALA A 302 -12.39 -3.88 9.39
CA ALA A 302 -12.13 -5.16 10.04
C ALA A 302 -10.94 -5.08 11.02
N ASP A 303 -10.94 -5.99 11.99
CA ASP A 303 -9.80 -6.35 12.86
C ASP A 303 -9.04 -7.57 12.30
#